data_AF-A0A428XVS5-F1
#
_entry.id   AF-A0A428XVS5-F1
#
_cell.length_a   1.000
_cell.length_b   1.000
_cell.length_c   1.000
_cell.angle_alpha   90.00
_cell.angle_beta   90.00
_cell.angle_gamma   90.00
#
_symmetry.space_group_name_H-M   'P 1'
#
loop_
_entity.id
_entity.type
_entity.pdbx_description
1 polymer ?
#
loop_
_entity_poly.entity_id
_entity_poly.type
_entity_poly.pdbx_seq_one_letter_code
_entity_poly.pdbx_strand_id
1 'polypeptide(L)'
;MLIWGVLFAVGTYFIGVPTSDPLIAFGWLWLATIAWRSYLPWRQHLLFLRDWLPIALLLVVYNISRGYADDLFDPHVTELIHADEWMFGWFTGGEVPTTWLQQHLYQPGVVQWWEVVVTLVYVSHFLTVPTVAVILWVRSRAQWARFIRRWFTLCVFGLITYFVYPAAPPWWAYQHGFLSEHVERISTNGWDAIGLHGAGNTLNALQVEASNPVAAMPSLHTAWAMMAVAFFLPVVRRRWWPLLLAYPLAMTFTLVYTGEHYVIDVLVGWAYVAAVFLVVGLGERWWSNRVKLSA
;
A
#
# COMPACT_ATOMS: atom_id res chain seq x y z
N MET A 1 -22.63 -16.21 -6.20
CA MET A 1 -21.17 -16.43 -6.13
C MET A 1 -20.56 -16.91 -7.45
N LEU A 2 -20.95 -18.05 -8.00
CA LEU A 2 -20.35 -18.58 -9.24
C LEU A 2 -20.47 -17.62 -10.44
N ILE A 3 -21.66 -17.02 -10.63
CA ILE A 3 -21.89 -16.00 -11.67
C ILE A 3 -20.95 -14.80 -11.50
N TRP A 4 -20.78 -14.31 -10.28
CA TRP A 4 -19.85 -13.20 -10.00
C TRP A 4 -18.41 -13.58 -10.31
N GLY A 5 -17.97 -14.80 -9.95
CA GLY A 5 -16.62 -15.27 -10.25
C GLY A 5 -16.33 -15.36 -11.74
N VAL A 6 -17.31 -15.84 -12.53
CA VAL A 6 -17.21 -15.87 -14.00
C VAL A 6 -17.17 -14.45 -14.57
N LEU A 7 -18.06 -13.56 -14.13
CA LEU A 7 -18.07 -12.16 -14.58
C LEU A 7 -16.78 -11.44 -14.23
N PHE A 8 -16.23 -11.66 -13.02
CA PHE A 8 -14.97 -11.10 -12.59
C PHE A 8 -13.83 -11.60 -13.48
N ALA A 9 -13.74 -12.91 -13.72
CA ALA A 9 -12.70 -13.50 -14.59
C ALA A 9 -12.76 -12.94 -16.03
N VAL A 10 -13.96 -12.85 -16.59
CA VAL A 10 -14.20 -12.26 -17.92
C VAL A 10 -13.83 -10.78 -17.92
N GLY A 11 -14.28 -10.02 -16.92
CA GLY A 11 -13.96 -8.59 -16.77
C GLY A 11 -12.46 -8.36 -16.65
N THR A 12 -11.76 -9.15 -15.84
CA THR A 12 -10.30 -9.08 -15.71
C THR A 12 -9.58 -9.43 -17.01
N TYR A 13 -10.12 -10.34 -17.81
CA TYR A 13 -9.53 -10.72 -19.09
C TYR A 13 -9.63 -9.59 -20.13
N PHE A 14 -10.77 -8.89 -20.20
CA PHE A 14 -10.99 -7.85 -21.21
C PHE A 14 -10.56 -6.44 -20.78
N ILE A 15 -10.69 -6.11 -19.50
CA ILE A 15 -10.45 -4.77 -18.96
C ILE A 15 -9.15 -4.71 -18.15
N GLY A 16 -8.57 -5.86 -17.81
CA GLY A 16 -7.43 -5.95 -16.90
C GLY A 16 -7.84 -6.08 -15.44
N VAL A 17 -6.85 -6.31 -14.57
CA VAL A 17 -7.09 -6.46 -13.13
C VAL A 17 -7.53 -5.11 -12.55
N PRO A 18 -8.67 -5.02 -11.83
CA PRO A 18 -9.22 -3.78 -11.29
C PRO A 18 -8.43 -3.29 -10.07
N THR A 19 -7.17 -2.93 -10.33
CA THR A 19 -6.19 -2.41 -9.38
C THR A 19 -5.86 -0.95 -9.66
N SER A 20 -6.15 -0.48 -10.87
CA SER A 20 -5.78 0.83 -11.40
C SER A 20 -6.78 1.95 -11.10
N ASP A 21 -8.08 1.66 -11.18
CA ASP A 21 -9.13 2.61 -10.84
C ASP A 21 -9.81 2.19 -9.53
N PRO A 22 -9.65 2.96 -8.44
CA PRO A 22 -10.35 2.72 -7.19
C PRO A 22 -11.85 2.53 -7.38
N LEU A 23 -12.49 3.25 -8.32
CA LEU A 23 -13.93 3.15 -8.59
C LEU A 23 -14.30 1.80 -9.20
N ILE A 24 -13.51 1.30 -10.15
CA ILE A 24 -13.72 -0.04 -10.74
C ILE A 24 -13.51 -1.11 -9.67
N ALA A 25 -12.47 -0.98 -8.85
CA ALA A 25 -12.21 -1.88 -7.72
C ALA A 25 -13.40 -1.90 -6.73
N PHE A 26 -13.91 -0.72 -6.34
CA PHE A 26 -15.10 -0.61 -5.48
C PHE A 26 -16.34 -1.20 -6.13
N GLY A 27 -16.52 -1.02 -7.44
CA GLY A 27 -17.61 -1.62 -8.20
C GLY A 27 -17.60 -3.14 -8.08
N TRP A 28 -16.45 -3.78 -8.33
CA TRP A 28 -16.30 -5.23 -8.20
C TRP A 28 -16.50 -5.72 -6.77
N LEU A 29 -15.95 -5.03 -5.77
CA LEU A 29 -16.16 -5.35 -4.36
C LEU A 29 -17.64 -5.23 -3.97
N TRP A 30 -18.32 -4.18 -4.44
CA TRP A 30 -19.75 -4.00 -4.19
C TRP A 30 -20.57 -5.14 -4.78
N LEU A 31 -20.34 -5.49 -6.06
CA LEU A 31 -20.97 -6.62 -6.72
C LEU A 31 -20.68 -7.94 -6.00
N ALA A 32 -19.49 -8.13 -5.45
CA ALA A 32 -19.14 -9.30 -4.65
C ALA A 32 -20.00 -9.37 -3.38
N THR A 33 -20.18 -8.24 -2.69
CA THR A 33 -21.04 -8.19 -1.49
C THR A 33 -22.52 -8.47 -1.81
N ILE A 34 -23.01 -8.00 -2.97
CA ILE A 34 -24.36 -8.30 -3.45
C ILE A 34 -24.50 -9.78 -3.74
N ALA A 35 -23.55 -10.35 -4.50
CA ALA A 35 -23.58 -11.76 -4.86
C ALA A 35 -23.42 -12.70 -3.64
N TRP A 36 -22.82 -12.23 -2.54
CA TRP A 36 -22.67 -12.99 -1.28
C TRP A 36 -23.92 -12.94 -0.41
N ARG A 37 -24.60 -11.78 -0.42
CA ARG A 37 -25.78 -11.54 0.41
C ARG A 37 -26.99 -11.17 -0.43
N SER A 38 -27.20 -11.91 -1.52
CA SER A 38 -28.28 -11.67 -2.48
C SER A 38 -29.68 -11.81 -1.88
N TYR A 39 -29.78 -12.45 -0.70
CA TYR A 39 -31.01 -12.58 0.08
C TYR A 39 -31.41 -11.29 0.82
N LEU A 40 -30.53 -10.28 0.88
CA LEU A 40 -30.84 -9.00 1.54
C LEU A 40 -31.63 -8.07 0.61
N PRO A 41 -32.48 -7.19 1.16
CA PRO A 41 -33.18 -6.19 0.37
C PRO A 41 -32.22 -5.16 -0.22
N TRP A 42 -32.55 -4.63 -1.40
CA TRP A 42 -31.72 -3.69 -2.17
C TRP A 42 -31.20 -2.50 -1.36
N ARG A 43 -32.00 -1.98 -0.41
CA ARG A 43 -31.61 -0.86 0.47
C ARG A 43 -30.38 -1.18 1.32
N GLN A 44 -30.16 -2.44 1.71
CA GLN A 44 -28.98 -2.83 2.46
C GLN A 44 -27.71 -2.84 1.59
N HIS A 45 -27.84 -3.09 0.29
CA HIS A 45 -26.73 -2.99 -0.64
C HIS A 45 -26.30 -1.54 -0.88
N LEU A 46 -27.22 -0.57 -0.81
CA LEU A 46 -26.87 0.85 -0.88
C LEU A 46 -26.07 1.36 0.32
N LEU A 47 -26.13 0.69 1.48
CA LEU A 47 -25.28 1.04 2.62
C LEU A 47 -23.80 0.93 2.26
N PHE A 48 -23.44 0.04 1.33
CA PHE A 48 -22.08 -0.05 0.82
C PHE A 48 -21.65 1.28 0.20
N LEU A 49 -22.47 1.84 -0.70
CA LEU A 49 -22.17 3.13 -1.33
C LEU A 49 -22.00 4.23 -0.29
N ARG A 50 -22.93 4.34 0.67
CA ARG A 50 -22.83 5.36 1.73
C ARG A 50 -21.54 5.23 2.55
N ASP A 51 -21.21 4.01 2.96
CA ASP A 51 -20.09 3.76 3.88
C ASP A 51 -18.73 3.84 3.18
N TRP A 52 -18.67 3.51 1.89
CA TRP A 52 -17.45 3.49 1.10
C TRP A 52 -17.24 4.78 0.28
N LEU A 53 -18.26 5.63 0.14
CA LEU A 53 -18.13 6.93 -0.54
C LEU A 53 -17.01 7.79 0.05
N PRO A 54 -16.82 7.94 1.37
CA PRO A 54 -15.70 8.71 1.91
C PRO A 54 -14.32 8.13 1.54
N ILE A 55 -14.22 6.80 1.43
CA ILE A 55 -13.00 6.10 1.03
C ILE A 55 -12.71 6.38 -0.45
N ALA A 56 -13.72 6.22 -1.30
CA ALA A 56 -13.60 6.50 -2.73
C ALA A 56 -13.24 7.97 -2.98
N LEU A 57 -13.90 8.91 -2.31
CA LEU A 57 -13.60 10.34 -2.40
C LEU A 57 -12.18 10.64 -1.94
N LEU A 58 -11.72 10.06 -0.82
CA LEU A 58 -10.34 10.23 -0.38
C LEU A 58 -9.33 9.74 -1.43
N LEU A 59 -9.56 8.57 -2.04
CA LEU A 59 -8.66 8.04 -3.06
C LEU A 59 -8.70 8.86 -4.36
N VAL A 60 -9.86 9.38 -4.75
CA VAL A 60 -9.99 10.31 -5.89
C VAL A 60 -9.26 11.62 -5.60
N VAL A 61 -9.48 12.24 -4.44
CA VAL A 61 -8.77 13.45 -4.02
C VAL A 61 -7.28 13.17 -3.98
N TYR A 62 -6.85 12.06 -3.39
CA TYR A 62 -5.46 11.63 -3.34
C TYR A 62 -4.85 11.53 -4.74
N ASN A 63 -5.52 10.87 -5.69
CA ASN A 63 -5.03 10.74 -7.07
C ASN A 63 -4.95 12.10 -7.80
N ILE A 64 -5.99 12.93 -7.68
CA ILE A 64 -6.00 14.27 -8.30
C ILE A 64 -4.91 15.15 -7.68
N SER A 65 -4.86 15.20 -6.36
CA SER A 65 -3.94 16.06 -5.61
C SER A 65 -2.48 15.71 -5.91
N ARG A 66 -2.16 14.42 -6.09
CA ARG A 66 -0.82 13.98 -6.51
C ARG A 66 -0.45 14.53 -7.89
N GLY A 67 -1.35 14.51 -8.87
CA GLY A 67 -1.05 15.04 -10.20
C GLY A 67 -0.75 16.55 -10.26
N TYR A 68 -1.13 17.33 -9.23
CA TYR A 68 -0.80 18.76 -9.13
C TYR A 68 0.41 19.05 -8.23
N ALA A 69 0.85 18.08 -7.44
CA ALA A 69 1.92 18.27 -6.46
C ALA A 69 3.32 18.27 -7.09
N ASP A 70 3.47 17.63 -8.25
CA ASP A 70 4.74 17.26 -8.87
C ASP A 70 5.60 18.48 -9.29
N ASP A 71 5.00 19.66 -9.44
CA ASP A 71 5.69 20.87 -9.94
C ASP A 71 5.94 21.94 -8.85
N LEU A 72 5.56 21.70 -7.59
CA LEU A 72 5.53 22.76 -6.57
C LEU A 72 6.85 22.95 -5.82
N PHE A 73 7.61 21.87 -5.58
CA PHE A 73 8.84 21.91 -4.78
C PHE A 73 9.85 20.88 -5.26
N ASP A 74 11.13 21.21 -5.08
CA ASP A 74 12.20 20.25 -5.33
C ASP A 74 12.10 19.05 -4.36
N PRO A 75 12.39 17.83 -4.85
CA PRO A 75 12.37 16.62 -4.06
C PRO A 75 13.45 16.65 -2.96
N HIS A 76 13.13 16.14 -1.77
CA HIS A 76 14.15 15.75 -0.79
C HIS A 76 14.77 14.42 -1.22
N VAL A 77 16.10 14.35 -1.27
CA VAL A 77 16.83 13.20 -1.82
C VAL A 77 17.95 12.81 -0.87
N THR A 78 18.89 13.73 -0.63
CA THR A 78 20.14 13.44 0.08
C THR A 78 19.94 13.03 1.54
N GLU A 79 18.91 13.57 2.19
CA GLU A 79 18.57 13.29 3.58
C GLU A 79 18.15 11.83 3.76
N LEU A 80 17.45 11.26 2.77
CA LEU A 80 17.00 9.87 2.79
C LEU A 80 18.17 8.92 2.55
N ILE A 81 19.04 9.26 1.59
CA ILE A 81 20.27 8.51 1.30
C ILE A 81 21.15 8.47 2.55
N HIS A 82 21.48 9.62 3.13
CA HIS A 82 22.32 9.69 4.32
C HIS A 82 21.70 8.98 5.52
N ALA A 83 20.36 8.99 5.67
CA ALA A 83 19.70 8.25 6.73
C ALA A 83 19.90 6.74 6.57
N ASP A 84 19.72 6.20 5.37
CA ASP A 84 19.92 4.78 5.08
C ASP A 84 21.41 4.37 5.18
N GLU A 85 22.32 5.18 4.67
CA GLU A 85 23.78 4.98 4.82
C GLU A 85 24.21 5.03 6.29
N TRP A 86 23.67 5.95 7.08
CA TRP A 86 23.96 6.01 8.52
C TRP A 86 23.46 4.76 9.27
N MET A 87 22.26 4.27 8.94
CA MET A 87 21.66 3.11 9.59
C MET A 87 22.30 1.78 9.17
N PHE A 88 22.65 1.64 7.88
CA PHE A 88 23.01 0.35 7.27
C PHE A 88 24.36 0.35 6.55
N GLY A 89 25.00 1.50 6.35
CA GLY A 89 26.29 1.63 5.68
C GLY A 89 27.40 0.75 6.27
N TRP A 90 27.36 0.52 7.60
CA TRP A 90 28.29 -0.38 8.28
C TRP A 90 28.18 -1.84 7.82
N PHE A 91 27.03 -2.26 7.28
CA PHE A 91 26.77 -3.59 6.74
C PHE A 91 26.90 -3.64 5.21
N THR A 92 26.47 -2.59 4.53
CA THR A 92 26.44 -2.49 3.06
C THR A 92 27.74 -1.96 2.44
N GLY A 93 28.73 -1.58 3.25
CA GLY A 93 30.00 -1.03 2.76
C GLY A 93 29.93 0.47 2.42
N GLY A 94 28.99 1.19 3.01
CA GLY A 94 28.76 2.62 2.80
C GLY A 94 27.66 2.95 1.78
N GLU A 95 27.05 1.93 1.17
CA GLU A 95 25.96 2.11 0.20
C GLU A 95 24.58 2.08 0.88
N VAL A 96 23.56 2.57 0.18
CA VAL A 96 22.16 2.37 0.61
C VAL A 96 21.74 0.90 0.43
N PRO A 97 20.85 0.35 1.29
CA PRO A 97 20.38 -1.03 1.20
C PRO A 97 19.81 -1.44 -0.15
N THR A 98 19.14 -0.54 -0.86
CA THR A 98 18.61 -0.79 -2.20
C THR A 98 19.72 -1.16 -3.19
N THR A 99 20.78 -0.36 -3.25
CA THR A 99 21.92 -0.60 -4.12
C THR A 99 22.57 -1.93 -3.80
N TRP A 100 22.87 -2.15 -2.51
CA TRP A 100 23.47 -3.39 -2.05
C TRP A 100 22.62 -4.61 -2.44
N LEU A 101 21.30 -4.56 -2.24
CA LEU A 101 20.41 -5.66 -2.60
C LEU A 101 20.39 -5.93 -4.11
N GLN A 102 20.34 -4.90 -4.94
CA GLN A 102 20.33 -5.10 -6.39
C GLN A 102 21.67 -5.62 -6.91
N GLN A 103 22.80 -5.14 -6.40
CA GLN A 103 24.12 -5.69 -6.76
C GLN A 103 24.24 -7.21 -6.45
N HIS A 104 23.58 -7.68 -5.39
CA HIS A 104 23.68 -9.08 -4.94
C HIS A 104 22.60 -10.01 -5.50
N LEU A 105 21.40 -9.50 -5.80
CA LEU A 105 20.23 -10.31 -6.12
C LEU A 105 19.64 -10.03 -7.51
N TYR A 106 19.86 -8.84 -8.06
CA TYR A 106 19.33 -8.47 -9.37
C TYR A 106 20.32 -8.86 -10.49
N GLN A 107 19.80 -9.40 -11.59
CA GLN A 107 20.59 -9.74 -12.77
C GLN A 107 19.97 -9.10 -14.01
N PRO A 108 20.63 -8.10 -14.61
CA PRO A 108 20.09 -7.42 -15.79
C PRO A 108 19.76 -8.39 -16.93
N GLY A 109 18.55 -8.26 -17.48
CA GLY A 109 18.08 -9.07 -18.61
C GLY A 109 17.63 -10.50 -18.26
N VAL A 110 17.65 -10.91 -16.99
CA VAL A 110 17.17 -12.22 -16.54
C VAL A 110 16.19 -12.05 -15.39
N VAL A 111 14.91 -12.36 -15.63
CA VAL A 111 13.89 -12.36 -14.58
C VAL A 111 14.02 -13.63 -13.74
N GLN A 112 14.40 -13.46 -12.48
CA GLN A 112 14.60 -14.57 -11.55
C GLN A 112 13.26 -15.05 -10.96
N TRP A 113 13.17 -16.33 -10.56
CA TRP A 113 11.90 -16.89 -10.05
C TRP A 113 11.39 -16.19 -8.79
N TRP A 114 12.28 -15.65 -7.95
CA TRP A 114 11.89 -14.91 -6.76
C TRP A 114 11.31 -13.54 -7.08
N GLU A 115 11.59 -12.97 -8.26
CA GLU A 115 10.98 -11.71 -8.69
C GLU A 115 9.47 -11.86 -8.88
N VAL A 116 8.99 -13.07 -9.20
CA VAL A 116 7.56 -13.40 -9.17
C VAL A 116 7.00 -13.22 -7.75
N VAL A 117 7.70 -13.74 -6.74
CA VAL A 117 7.28 -13.60 -5.33
C VAL A 117 7.31 -12.14 -4.90
N VAL A 118 8.37 -11.42 -5.25
CA VAL A 118 8.52 -9.98 -4.98
C VAL A 118 7.36 -9.20 -5.60
N THR A 119 7.04 -9.41 -6.88
CA THR A 119 5.91 -8.77 -7.56
C THR A 119 4.57 -9.15 -6.94
N LEU A 120 4.36 -10.41 -6.54
CA LEU A 120 3.13 -10.83 -5.86
C LEU A 120 2.98 -10.18 -4.49
N VAL A 121 4.07 -10.10 -3.71
CA VAL A 121 4.08 -9.38 -2.45
C VAL A 121 3.80 -7.91 -2.70
N TYR A 122 4.47 -7.28 -3.65
CA TYR A 122 4.23 -5.89 -4.05
C TYR A 122 2.75 -5.67 -4.32
N VAL A 123 2.13 -6.41 -5.25
CA VAL A 123 0.71 -6.20 -5.62
C VAL A 123 -0.27 -6.57 -4.50
N SER A 124 0.11 -7.43 -3.55
CA SER A 124 -0.77 -7.82 -2.45
C SER A 124 -1.27 -6.64 -1.62
N HIS A 125 -0.52 -5.53 -1.53
CA HIS A 125 -0.95 -4.37 -0.72
C HIS A 125 -2.26 -3.75 -1.24
N PHE A 126 -2.48 -3.76 -2.57
CA PHE A 126 -3.72 -3.31 -3.20
C PHE A 126 -4.92 -4.16 -2.81
N LEU A 127 -4.71 -5.43 -2.45
CA LEU A 127 -5.79 -6.37 -2.12
C LEU A 127 -6.00 -6.49 -0.61
N THR A 128 -4.93 -6.46 0.19
CA THR A 128 -4.98 -6.76 1.62
C THR A 128 -5.92 -5.83 2.38
N VAL A 129 -5.74 -4.52 2.25
CA VAL A 129 -6.55 -3.55 3.00
C VAL A 129 -8.01 -3.56 2.56
N PRO A 130 -8.35 -3.49 1.25
CA PRO A 130 -9.74 -3.60 0.81
C PRO A 130 -10.40 -4.90 1.22
N THR A 131 -9.67 -6.03 1.16
CA THR A 131 -10.18 -7.34 1.59
C THR A 131 -10.50 -7.35 3.08
N VAL A 132 -9.58 -6.90 3.93
CA VAL A 132 -9.80 -6.77 5.37
C VAL A 132 -10.99 -5.85 5.66
N ALA A 133 -11.06 -4.70 4.98
CA ALA A 133 -12.18 -3.76 5.12
C ALA A 133 -13.51 -4.41 4.72
N VAL A 134 -13.61 -5.10 3.59
CA VAL A 134 -14.85 -5.78 3.17
C VAL A 134 -15.23 -6.88 4.17
N ILE A 135 -14.28 -7.71 4.61
CA ILE A 135 -14.53 -8.78 5.58
C ILE A 135 -15.09 -8.17 6.88
N LEU A 136 -14.46 -7.11 7.40
CA LEU A 136 -14.94 -6.44 8.60
C LEU A 136 -16.30 -5.77 8.37
N TRP A 137 -16.54 -5.16 7.20
CA TRP A 137 -17.84 -4.55 6.85
C TRP A 137 -18.96 -5.60 6.81
N VAL A 138 -18.62 -6.82 6.39
CA VAL A 138 -19.52 -7.96 6.37
C VAL A 138 -19.80 -8.51 7.77
N ARG A 139 -18.75 -8.68 8.58
CA ARG A 139 -18.79 -9.37 9.88
C ARG A 139 -19.21 -8.47 11.04
N SER A 140 -18.70 -7.25 11.09
CA SER A 140 -18.92 -6.32 12.20
C SER A 140 -18.67 -4.87 11.76
N ARG A 141 -19.77 -4.12 11.57
CA ARG A 141 -19.70 -2.69 11.22
C ARG A 141 -18.91 -1.87 12.25
N ALA A 142 -18.94 -2.26 13.52
CA ALA A 142 -18.14 -1.62 14.57
C ALA A 142 -16.64 -1.81 14.35
N GLN A 143 -16.18 -3.03 14.05
CA GLN A 143 -14.77 -3.29 13.75
C GLN A 143 -14.34 -2.64 12.43
N TRP A 144 -15.21 -2.67 11.42
CA TRP A 144 -14.98 -1.96 10.16
C TRP A 144 -14.74 -0.47 10.38
N ALA A 145 -15.61 0.20 11.14
CA ALA A 145 -15.45 1.63 11.42
C ALA A 145 -14.14 1.92 12.17
N ARG A 146 -13.73 1.06 13.11
CA ARG A 146 -12.44 1.19 13.81
C ARG A 146 -11.26 1.04 12.86
N PHE A 147 -11.32 0.09 11.93
CA PHE A 147 -10.29 -0.15 10.94
C PHE A 147 -10.19 1.01 9.95
N ILE A 148 -11.32 1.41 9.34
CA ILE A 148 -11.37 2.48 8.36
C ILE A 148 -11.01 3.84 8.96
N ARG A 149 -11.37 4.15 10.21
CA ARG A 149 -10.91 5.39 10.85
C ARG A 149 -9.39 5.47 10.88
N ARG A 150 -8.71 4.38 11.26
CA ARG A 150 -7.23 4.32 11.31
C ARG A 150 -6.64 4.43 9.90
N TRP A 151 -7.17 3.66 8.95
CA TRP A 151 -6.70 3.71 7.56
C TRP A 151 -6.88 5.09 6.94
N PHE A 152 -8.07 5.70 7.11
CA PHE A 152 -8.38 7.02 6.60
C PHE A 152 -7.44 8.08 7.21
N THR A 153 -7.27 8.07 8.53
CA THR A 153 -6.34 8.96 9.23
C THR A 153 -4.91 8.78 8.71
N LEU A 154 -4.44 7.54 8.54
CA LEU A 154 -3.13 7.22 7.99
C LEU A 154 -2.94 7.79 6.58
N CYS A 155 -3.92 7.60 5.68
CA CYS A 155 -3.88 8.13 4.32
C CYS A 155 -3.90 9.66 4.28
N VAL A 156 -4.68 10.32 5.13
CA VAL A 156 -4.71 11.79 5.23
C VAL A 156 -3.35 12.33 5.68
N PHE A 157 -2.75 11.76 6.73
CA PHE A 157 -1.43 12.20 7.19
C PHE A 157 -0.33 11.89 6.17
N GLY A 158 -0.39 10.74 5.50
CA GLY A 158 0.51 10.41 4.39
C GLY A 158 0.41 11.45 3.27
N LEU A 159 -0.82 11.79 2.85
CA LEU A 159 -1.06 12.80 1.83
C LEU A 159 -0.51 14.18 2.22
N ILE A 160 -0.78 14.62 3.45
CA ILE A 160 -0.23 15.88 3.96
C ILE A 160 1.31 15.86 3.89
N THR A 161 1.92 14.73 4.24
CA THR A 161 3.39 14.60 4.22
C THR A 161 3.93 14.66 2.80
N TYR A 162 3.29 14.03 1.82
CA TYR A 162 3.71 14.13 0.42
C TYR A 162 3.70 15.56 -0.13
N PHE A 163 2.78 16.41 0.36
CA PHE A 163 2.75 17.83 0.00
C PHE A 163 3.82 18.67 0.71
N VAL A 164 4.09 18.37 1.98
CA VAL A 164 5.01 19.18 2.81
C VAL A 164 6.45 18.72 2.65
N TYR A 165 6.65 17.45 2.33
CA TYR A 165 7.94 16.78 2.23
C TYR A 165 7.89 15.80 1.03
N PRO A 166 7.93 16.31 -0.21
CA PRO A 166 8.11 15.46 -1.37
C PRO A 166 9.49 14.80 -1.25
N ALA A 167 9.52 13.47 -1.32
CA ALA A 167 10.74 12.68 -1.16
C ALA A 167 10.96 11.77 -2.37
N ALA A 168 12.17 11.79 -2.94
CA ALA A 168 12.51 10.96 -4.09
C ALA A 168 12.81 9.51 -3.68
N PRO A 169 12.38 8.52 -4.47
CA PRO A 169 12.74 7.12 -4.30
C PRO A 169 14.14 6.81 -4.88
N PRO A 170 14.73 5.65 -4.52
CA PRO A 170 16.06 5.23 -4.99
C PRO A 170 16.23 5.21 -6.52
N TRP A 171 15.25 4.67 -7.26
CA TRP A 171 15.33 4.63 -8.73
C TRP A 171 15.41 6.03 -9.35
N TRP A 172 14.71 7.01 -8.77
CA TRP A 172 14.71 8.39 -9.24
C TRP A 172 16.04 9.07 -8.91
N ALA A 173 16.54 8.84 -7.69
CA ALA A 173 17.82 9.37 -7.23
C ALA A 173 18.99 8.92 -8.13
N TYR A 174 18.99 7.65 -8.55
CA TYR A 174 19.96 7.16 -9.53
C TYR A 174 19.83 7.84 -10.90
N GLN A 175 18.61 7.95 -11.45
CA GLN A 175 18.38 8.59 -12.75
C GLN A 175 18.83 10.07 -12.80
N HIS A 176 18.82 10.75 -11.65
CA HIS A 176 19.22 12.16 -11.53
C HIS A 176 20.65 12.33 -10.99
N GLY A 177 21.42 11.24 -10.87
CA GLY A 177 22.85 11.29 -10.52
C GLY A 177 23.16 11.47 -9.04
N PHE A 178 22.19 11.26 -8.14
CA PHE A 178 22.41 11.31 -6.69
C PHE A 178 22.95 9.99 -6.11
N LEU A 179 22.74 8.87 -6.80
CA LEU A 179 23.36 7.58 -6.50
C LEU A 179 24.35 7.22 -7.61
N SER A 180 25.56 6.79 -7.24
CA SER A 180 26.60 6.39 -8.20
C SER A 180 26.35 5.01 -8.80
N GLU A 181 25.80 4.12 -7.99
CA GLU A 181 25.57 2.73 -8.35
C GLU A 181 24.20 2.52 -8.98
N HIS A 182 24.11 1.55 -9.87
CA HIS A 182 22.91 1.28 -10.64
C HIS A 182 21.72 0.87 -9.76
N VAL A 183 20.59 1.56 -9.93
CA VAL A 183 19.30 1.18 -9.34
C VAL A 183 18.23 1.16 -10.42
N GLU A 184 17.60 0.01 -10.59
CA GLU A 184 16.50 -0.19 -11.52
C GLU A 184 15.18 -0.40 -10.77
N ARG A 185 14.09 0.15 -11.32
CA ARG A 185 12.76 -0.05 -10.78
C ARG A 185 12.18 -1.36 -11.31
N ILE A 186 12.18 -2.40 -10.47
CA ILE A 186 11.89 -3.80 -10.89
C ILE A 186 10.65 -4.41 -10.22
N SER A 187 9.74 -3.59 -9.67
CA SER A 187 8.58 -4.07 -8.90
C SER A 187 7.61 -4.93 -9.71
N THR A 188 7.62 -4.81 -11.03
CA THR A 188 6.74 -5.55 -11.96
C THR A 188 7.42 -6.67 -12.75
N ASN A 189 8.73 -6.87 -12.63
CA ASN A 189 9.47 -7.83 -13.46
C ASN A 189 8.90 -9.26 -13.37
N GLY A 190 8.36 -9.64 -12.21
CA GLY A 190 7.77 -10.96 -11.98
C GLY A 190 6.61 -11.31 -12.93
N TRP A 191 5.93 -10.32 -13.54
CA TRP A 191 4.88 -10.58 -14.52
C TRP A 191 5.42 -11.18 -15.83
N ASP A 192 6.63 -10.79 -16.24
CA ASP A 192 7.27 -11.29 -17.44
C ASP A 192 7.69 -12.76 -17.27
N ALA A 193 8.15 -13.15 -16.08
CA ALA A 193 8.49 -14.54 -15.76
C ALA A 193 7.29 -15.50 -15.83
N ILE A 194 6.06 -15.01 -15.67
CA ILE A 194 4.84 -15.83 -15.75
C ILE A 194 4.07 -15.66 -17.06
N GLY A 195 4.67 -15.01 -18.07
CA GLY A 195 4.09 -14.84 -19.40
C GLY A 195 2.88 -13.89 -19.43
N LEU A 196 2.72 -13.07 -18.41
CA LEU A 196 1.63 -12.09 -18.30
C LEU A 196 2.10 -10.69 -18.73
N HIS A 197 2.79 -10.61 -19.87
CA HIS A 197 3.32 -9.35 -20.43
C HIS A 197 2.24 -8.25 -20.56
N GLY A 198 0.99 -8.63 -20.88
CA GLY A 198 -0.13 -7.68 -20.93
C GLY A 198 -0.54 -7.11 -19.57
N ALA A 199 -0.45 -7.91 -18.50
CA ALA A 199 -0.70 -7.45 -17.14
C ALA A 199 0.46 -6.58 -16.62
N GLY A 200 1.70 -6.95 -16.94
CA GLY A 200 2.89 -6.14 -16.64
C GLY A 200 2.85 -4.77 -17.34
N ASN A 201 2.51 -4.73 -18.63
CA ASN A 201 2.45 -3.47 -19.40
C ASN A 201 1.30 -2.56 -18.97
N THR A 202 0.14 -3.12 -18.63
CA THR A 202 -0.97 -2.33 -18.10
C THR A 202 -0.64 -1.80 -16.71
N LEU A 203 -0.10 -2.61 -15.80
CA LEU A 203 0.32 -2.14 -14.48
C LEU A 203 1.46 -1.12 -14.55
N ASN A 204 2.44 -1.30 -15.44
CA ASN A 204 3.52 -0.33 -15.65
C ASN A 204 2.99 0.98 -16.24
N ALA A 205 2.15 0.94 -17.28
CA ALA A 205 1.53 2.15 -17.84
C ALA A 205 0.69 2.89 -16.78
N LEU A 206 0.01 2.15 -15.91
CA LEU A 206 -0.84 2.70 -14.85
C LEU A 206 -0.03 3.17 -13.63
N GLN A 207 1.11 2.53 -13.33
CA GLN A 207 2.07 3.04 -12.36
C GLN A 207 2.75 4.30 -12.91
N VAL A 208 3.09 4.36 -14.19
CA VAL A 208 3.67 5.57 -14.81
C VAL A 208 2.66 6.73 -14.83
N GLU A 209 1.36 6.47 -15.08
CA GLU A 209 0.31 7.49 -14.99
C GLU A 209 -0.09 7.88 -13.55
N ALA A 210 0.07 6.98 -12.56
CA ALA A 210 -0.33 7.20 -11.16
C ALA A 210 0.83 7.43 -10.17
N SER A 211 2.09 7.34 -10.61
CA SER A 211 3.29 7.52 -9.81
C SER A 211 3.75 8.95 -9.94
N ASN A 212 3.40 9.79 -8.95
CA ASN A 212 4.24 10.94 -8.63
C ASN A 212 5.65 10.38 -8.37
N PRO A 213 6.67 10.79 -9.15
CA PRO A 213 8.02 10.26 -9.03
C PRO A 213 8.67 10.57 -7.66
N VAL A 214 8.06 11.43 -6.83
CA VAL A 214 8.62 12.03 -5.61
C VAL A 214 7.67 11.91 -4.40
N ALA A 215 6.98 10.79 -4.25
CA ALA A 215 6.12 10.52 -3.08
C ALA A 215 6.60 9.30 -2.28
N ALA A 216 7.90 9.21 -2.01
CA ALA A 216 8.48 8.05 -1.33
C ALA A 216 8.15 8.01 0.18
N MET A 217 8.17 9.14 0.88
CA MET A 217 8.03 9.20 2.34
C MET A 217 6.70 9.82 2.78
N PRO A 218 5.89 9.15 3.64
CA PRO A 218 6.09 7.79 4.18
C PRO A 218 5.71 6.71 3.16
N SER A 219 6.26 5.50 3.32
CA SER A 219 5.85 4.35 2.50
C SER A 219 4.45 3.86 2.87
N LEU A 220 3.41 4.25 2.10
CA LEU A 220 2.04 3.79 2.33
C LEU A 220 1.87 2.29 2.08
N HIS A 221 2.65 1.69 1.17
CA HIS A 221 2.68 0.25 0.92
C HIS A 221 2.95 -0.54 2.22
N THR A 222 4.07 -0.22 2.89
CA THR A 222 4.43 -0.87 4.15
C THR A 222 3.54 -0.45 5.30
N ALA A 223 3.09 0.82 5.34
CA ALA A 223 2.19 1.30 6.36
C ALA A 223 0.84 0.56 6.31
N TRP A 224 0.28 0.32 5.11
CA TRP A 224 -0.95 -0.46 4.93
C TRP A 224 -0.77 -1.93 5.32
N ALA A 225 0.34 -2.55 4.92
CA ALA A 225 0.66 -3.92 5.30
C ALA A 225 0.79 -4.07 6.83
N MET A 226 1.53 -3.17 7.47
CA MET A 226 1.71 -3.14 8.92
C MET A 226 0.40 -2.83 9.64
N MET A 227 -0.38 -1.87 9.17
CA MET A 227 -1.69 -1.51 9.75
C MET A 227 -2.65 -2.70 9.74
N ALA A 228 -2.72 -3.44 8.62
CA ALA A 228 -3.54 -4.63 8.50
C ALA A 228 -3.17 -5.68 9.55
N VAL A 229 -1.88 -5.94 9.75
CA VAL A 229 -1.37 -6.87 10.76
C VAL A 229 -1.61 -6.35 12.19
N ALA A 230 -1.22 -5.12 12.47
CA ALA A 230 -1.29 -4.48 13.78
C ALA A 230 -2.73 -4.45 14.32
N PHE A 231 -3.73 -4.31 13.43
CA PHE A 231 -5.14 -4.36 13.82
C PHE A 231 -5.55 -5.69 14.45
N PHE A 232 -4.96 -6.81 14.01
CA PHE A 232 -5.29 -8.15 14.49
C PHE A 232 -4.32 -8.70 15.54
N LEU A 233 -3.14 -8.10 15.74
CA LEU A 233 -2.18 -8.55 16.77
C LEU A 233 -2.79 -8.70 18.17
N PRO A 234 -3.67 -7.80 18.67
CA PRO A 234 -4.25 -7.95 20.01
C PRO A 234 -5.19 -9.14 20.18
N VAL A 235 -5.75 -9.67 19.08
CA VAL A 235 -6.72 -10.78 19.12
C VAL A 235 -6.08 -12.13 18.73
N VAL A 236 -4.93 -12.11 18.07
CA VAL A 236 -4.20 -13.31 17.66
C VAL A 236 -3.23 -13.76 18.75
N ARG A 237 -3.15 -15.07 18.98
CA ARG A 237 -2.20 -15.66 19.95
C ARG A 237 -0.75 -15.31 19.59
N ARG A 238 0.06 -14.95 20.60
CA ARG A 238 1.46 -14.51 20.44
C ARG A 238 2.35 -15.45 19.62
N ARG A 239 2.11 -16.77 19.68
CA ARG A 239 2.85 -17.76 18.88
C ARG A 239 2.75 -17.56 17.36
N TRP A 240 1.72 -16.86 16.88
CA TRP A 240 1.49 -16.56 15.47
C TRP A 240 1.98 -15.17 15.06
N TRP A 241 2.48 -14.36 15.99
CA TRP A 241 3.00 -13.04 15.67
C TRP A 241 4.14 -13.08 14.64
N PRO A 242 5.10 -14.02 14.69
CA PRO A 242 6.14 -14.08 13.66
C PRO A 242 5.56 -14.27 12.24
N LEU A 243 4.55 -15.12 12.10
CA LEU A 243 3.89 -15.35 10.80
C LEU A 243 3.16 -14.11 10.30
N LEU A 244 2.48 -13.38 11.19
CA LEU A 244 1.80 -12.14 10.82
C LEU A 244 2.79 -11.03 10.44
N LEU A 245 3.85 -10.86 11.23
CA LEU A 245 4.87 -9.83 11.01
C LEU A 245 5.76 -10.15 9.79
N ALA A 246 5.83 -11.40 9.36
CA ALA A 246 6.51 -11.77 8.12
C ALA A 246 5.94 -11.02 6.90
N TYR A 247 4.65 -10.68 6.89
CA TYR A 247 4.04 -9.95 5.78
C TYR A 247 4.58 -8.51 5.60
N PRO A 248 4.51 -7.59 6.59
CA PRO A 248 5.07 -6.26 6.45
C PRO A 248 6.59 -6.28 6.28
N LEU A 249 7.30 -7.29 6.82
CA LEU A 249 8.73 -7.48 6.58
C LEU A 249 9.01 -7.88 5.12
N ALA A 250 8.25 -8.82 4.55
CA ALA A 250 8.36 -9.19 3.15
C ALA A 250 8.04 -8.01 2.22
N MET A 251 7.05 -7.19 2.57
CA MET A 251 6.74 -5.95 1.85
C MET A 251 7.90 -4.95 1.94
N THR A 252 8.54 -4.83 3.11
CA THR A 252 9.72 -3.97 3.30
C THR A 252 10.86 -4.41 2.39
N PHE A 253 11.21 -5.70 2.45
CA PHE A 253 12.24 -6.28 1.57
C PHE A 253 11.91 -6.02 0.10
N THR A 254 10.66 -6.27 -0.30
CA THR A 254 10.18 -6.08 -1.67
C THR A 254 10.45 -4.65 -2.15
N LEU A 255 10.01 -3.63 -1.41
CA LEU A 255 10.13 -2.24 -1.85
C LEU A 255 11.57 -1.72 -1.90
N VAL A 256 12.40 -2.15 -0.94
CA VAL A 256 13.81 -1.76 -0.90
C VAL A 256 14.58 -2.45 -2.03
N TYR A 257 14.34 -3.75 -2.25
CA TYR A 257 14.95 -4.51 -3.35
C TYR A 257 14.53 -3.95 -4.71
N THR A 258 13.25 -3.61 -4.89
CA THR A 258 12.73 -3.13 -6.18
C THR A 258 13.03 -1.66 -6.46
N GLY A 259 13.78 -0.99 -5.57
CA GLY A 259 14.16 0.41 -5.70
C GLY A 259 13.04 1.41 -5.49
N GLU A 260 11.88 1.00 -4.96
CA GLU A 260 10.70 1.84 -4.77
C GLU A 260 10.82 2.75 -3.54
N HIS A 261 11.52 2.30 -2.49
CA HIS A 261 11.64 3.04 -1.23
C HIS A 261 12.98 2.76 -0.54
N TYR A 262 13.48 3.77 0.18
CA TYR A 262 14.53 3.61 1.18
C TYR A 262 13.98 2.93 2.44
N VAL A 263 14.85 2.40 3.30
CA VAL A 263 14.44 1.80 4.57
C VAL A 263 13.84 2.86 5.50
N ILE A 264 14.37 4.09 5.49
CA ILE A 264 13.82 5.19 6.29
C ILE A 264 12.34 5.49 5.96
N ASP A 265 11.94 5.41 4.68
CA ASP A 265 10.55 5.61 4.25
C ASP A 265 9.60 4.62 4.92
N VAL A 266 10.08 3.37 5.05
CA VAL A 266 9.35 2.26 5.68
C VAL A 266 9.23 2.48 7.18
N LEU A 267 10.33 2.86 7.84
CA LEU A 267 10.35 3.11 9.28
C LEU A 267 9.42 4.27 9.65
N VAL A 268 9.42 5.35 8.86
CA VAL A 268 8.48 6.48 9.05
C VAL A 268 7.03 6.01 8.82
N GLY A 269 6.78 5.19 7.80
CA GLY A 269 5.47 4.58 7.57
C GLY A 269 4.98 3.75 8.78
N TRP A 270 5.85 2.94 9.39
CA TRP A 270 5.51 2.17 10.59
C TRP A 270 5.31 3.06 11.82
N ALA A 271 6.11 4.12 11.97
CA ALA A 271 5.91 5.11 13.02
C ALA A 271 4.54 5.79 12.88
N TYR A 272 4.10 6.10 11.66
CA TYR A 272 2.77 6.63 11.39
C TYR A 272 1.67 5.64 11.81
N VAL A 273 1.82 4.36 11.50
CA VAL A 273 0.88 3.33 11.96
C VAL A 273 0.79 3.31 13.50
N ALA A 274 1.93 3.31 14.19
CA ALA A 274 1.95 3.32 15.65
C ALA A 274 1.27 4.58 16.23
N ALA A 275 1.59 5.75 15.69
CA ALA A 275 1.01 7.03 16.09
C ALA A 275 -0.50 7.06 15.86
N VAL A 276 -0.98 6.63 14.69
CA VAL A 276 -2.40 6.56 14.37
C VAL A 276 -3.14 5.62 15.31
N PHE A 277 -2.57 4.43 15.58
CA PHE A 277 -3.19 3.48 16.51
C PHE A 277 -3.32 4.04 17.93
N LEU A 278 -2.30 4.78 18.38
CA LEU A 278 -2.30 5.45 19.67
C LEU A 278 -3.32 6.58 19.71
N VAL A 279 -3.21 7.56 18.82
CA VAL A 279 -4.06 8.78 18.81
C VAL A 279 -5.52 8.43 18.58
N VAL A 280 -5.84 7.64 17.55
CA VAL A 280 -7.23 7.23 17.27
C VAL A 280 -7.75 6.32 18.39
N GLY A 281 -6.90 5.45 18.94
CA GLY A 281 -7.25 4.59 20.07
C GLY A 281 -7.61 5.37 21.34
N LEU A 282 -6.82 6.41 21.67
CA LEU A 282 -7.09 7.29 22.80
C LEU A 282 -8.39 8.10 22.58
N GLY A 283 -8.60 8.63 21.37
CA GLY A 283 -9.83 9.33 21.01
C GLY A 283 -11.09 8.44 21.14
N GLU A 284 -11.02 7.20 20.66
CA GLU A 284 -12.13 6.22 20.79
C GLU A 284 -12.45 5.91 22.25
N ARG A 285 -11.43 5.71 23.09
CA ARG A 285 -11.61 5.47 24.54
C ARG A 285 -12.24 6.66 25.23
N TRP A 286 -11.71 7.86 24.98
CA TRP A 286 -12.22 9.10 25.55
C TRP A 286 -13.69 9.34 25.19
N TRP A 287 -14.06 9.16 23.92
CA TRP A 287 -15.44 9.29 23.46
C TRP A 287 -16.37 8.28 24.15
N SER A 288 -15.95 7.01 24.23
CA SER A 288 -16.76 5.98 24.90
C SER A 288 -16.99 6.26 26.38
N ASN A 289 -16.02 6.87 27.07
CA ASN A 289 -16.15 7.22 28.47
C ASN A 289 -17.08 8.43 28.68
N ARG A 290 -17.07 9.41 27.77
CA ARG A 290 -18.01 10.56 27.78
C ARG A 290 -19.46 10.10 27.65
N VAL A 291 -19.74 9.23 26.68
CA VAL A 291 -21.10 8.72 26.43
C VAL A 291 -21.64 7.95 27.64
N LYS A 292 -20.79 7.20 28.34
CA LYS A 292 -21.17 6.48 29.58
C LYS A 292 -21.44 7.40 30.77
N LEU A 293 -20.81 8.59 30.82
CA LEU A 293 -21.02 9.56 31.91
C LEU A 293 -22.27 10.43 31.67
N SER A 294 -22.77 10.49 30.44
CA SER A 294 -23.99 11.22 30.05
C SER A 294 -25.26 10.35 30.00
N ALA A 295 -25.12 9.04 30.22
CA ALA A 295 -26.21 8.06 30.22
C ALA A 295 -26.52 7.63 31.66
#